data_AF-V4RMP0-F1
#
_entry.id   AF-V4RMP0-F1
#
_cell.length_a   1.000
_cell.length_b   1.000
_cell.length_c   1.000
_cell.angle_alpha   90.00
_cell.angle_beta   90.00
_cell.angle_gamma   90.00
#
_symmetry.space_group_name_H-M   'P 1'
#
loop_
_entity.id
_entity.type
_entity.pdbx_description
1 polymer ?
#
loop_
_entity_poly.entity_id
_entity_poly.type
_entity_poly.pdbx_seq_one_letter_code
_entity_poly.pdbx_strand_id
1 'polypeptide(L)'
;MGNIFAFLKQRNRSISISGISSSRSTSASANHRYPSMSKQASSVSTSGTSSAAASATPKENIISSARDKMKKKYSFIPDTFSSLEQVTAALRDSGLESSNLILGIDFTKSNEWTGKVSFNNRSLHAIGDTPNPYEKAITIIGKTLAPFDEDNLIPCFGFGDATTHDQEVFSFHDDHTPCHGFEEVLACYRNIVPNLRLAGPTSYAPVVEAAMDIVEKSGGQYHVLVIIADGQVTRSVNTGDGELSSQEQKTIKSIVAASSYPLSIVLVGVGDGPWEDMQKFDDKIPAREFDNFQFVNFTAIMSKNATPSEKETAFALAALMEIPIQYKAAVELGIMG
;
A
#
# COMPACT_ATOMS: atom_id res chain seq x y z
N MET A 1 38.62 0.73 31.40
CA MET A 1 37.68 -0.03 30.54
C MET A 1 37.36 0.84 29.36
N GLY A 2 37.71 0.41 28.15
CA GLY A 2 37.83 1.26 26.96
C GLY A 2 36.54 1.41 26.16
N ASN A 3 36.36 2.62 25.62
CA ASN A 3 35.37 3.03 24.61
C ASN A 3 35.49 2.21 23.32
N ILE A 4 34.36 1.78 22.76
CA ILE A 4 34.21 1.52 21.32
C ILE A 4 32.82 2.02 20.89
N PHE A 5 32.80 3.22 20.32
CA PHE A 5 31.75 3.76 19.46
C PHE A 5 32.27 3.73 18.01
N ALA A 6 31.32 3.60 17.08
CA ALA A 6 31.42 3.80 15.62
C ALA A 6 31.89 2.61 14.77
N PHE A 7 30.99 2.09 13.93
CA PHE A 7 31.26 1.76 12.52
C PHE A 7 29.95 1.59 11.74
N LEU A 8 29.52 2.65 11.03
CA LEU A 8 28.74 2.55 9.79
C LEU A 8 28.72 3.94 9.13
N LYS A 9 29.72 4.18 8.28
CA LYS A 9 29.81 5.35 7.39
C LYS A 9 29.99 4.87 5.95
N GLN A 10 29.00 5.24 5.14
CA GLN A 10 29.04 5.60 3.72
C GLN A 10 29.88 4.74 2.76
N ARG A 11 29.16 4.10 1.83
CA ARG A 11 29.65 3.87 0.46
C ARG A 11 28.94 4.83 -0.48
N ASN A 12 29.61 5.91 -0.86
CA ASN A 12 29.26 6.67 -2.06
C ASN A 12 30.53 6.82 -2.90
N ARG A 13 30.51 6.26 -4.11
CA ARG A 13 31.61 6.34 -5.07
C ARG A 13 31.57 7.71 -5.76
N SER A 14 32.58 8.52 -5.50
CA SER A 14 32.91 9.74 -6.23
C SER A 14 33.69 9.41 -7.52
N ILE A 15 33.21 9.89 -8.66
CA ILE A 15 34.01 10.13 -9.86
C ILE A 15 34.44 11.59 -9.83
N SER A 16 35.75 11.82 -9.91
CA SER A 16 36.40 13.13 -9.96
C SER A 16 36.63 13.58 -11.40
N ILE A 17 36.20 14.80 -11.76
CA ILE A 17 36.82 15.61 -12.81
C ILE A 17 37.00 17.04 -12.30
N SER A 18 38.21 17.52 -12.47
CA SER A 18 38.79 18.80 -12.04
C SER A 18 38.31 20.01 -12.85
N GLY A 19 37.99 21.09 -12.11
CA GLY A 19 38.38 22.50 -12.29
C GLY A 19 38.34 23.17 -13.68
N ILE A 20 37.70 24.34 -13.72
CA ILE A 20 38.27 25.64 -14.17
C ILE A 20 37.34 26.78 -13.71
N SER A 21 37.95 27.84 -13.18
CA SER A 21 37.37 29.12 -12.77
C SER A 21 37.10 30.06 -13.96
N SER A 22 36.06 30.91 -13.88
CA SER A 22 36.18 32.38 -14.05
C SER A 22 34.83 33.11 -14.13
N SER A 23 34.93 34.42 -13.91
CA SER A 23 33.99 35.50 -13.62
C SER A 23 32.88 35.86 -14.64
N ARG A 24 31.71 36.25 -14.07
CA ARG A 24 30.94 37.51 -14.23
C ARG A 24 31.09 38.31 -15.55
N SER A 25 29.99 38.47 -16.31
CA SER A 25 29.50 39.77 -16.84
C SER A 25 28.20 39.64 -17.66
N THR A 26 27.55 40.78 -17.84
CA THR A 26 26.17 41.11 -18.22
C THR A 26 25.85 41.19 -19.72
N SER A 27 24.53 41.07 -20.01
CA SER A 27 23.71 41.83 -20.98
C SER A 27 23.80 41.65 -22.51
N ALA A 28 22.58 41.63 -23.09
CA ALA A 28 22.12 42.27 -24.35
C ALA A 28 21.84 41.39 -25.58
N SER A 29 20.53 41.19 -25.81
CA SER A 29 19.73 41.37 -27.04
C SER A 29 20.40 41.41 -28.42
N ALA A 30 19.85 40.65 -29.39
CA ALA A 30 19.18 41.21 -30.57
C ALA A 30 18.57 40.14 -31.51
N ASN A 31 17.36 40.46 -31.99
CA ASN A 31 16.53 39.81 -33.00
C ASN A 31 17.19 39.68 -34.39
N HIS A 32 16.69 38.73 -35.22
CA HIS A 32 16.24 38.90 -36.64
C HIS A 32 15.56 37.58 -37.11
N ARG A 33 14.21 37.51 -37.18
CA ARG A 33 13.29 37.73 -38.34
C ARG A 33 13.56 36.90 -39.63
N TYR A 34 12.79 35.81 -39.78
CA TYR A 34 11.88 35.35 -40.89
C TYR A 34 12.28 35.47 -42.40
N PRO A 35 11.54 34.87 -43.38
CA PRO A 35 10.99 33.50 -43.54
C PRO A 35 11.02 32.95 -45.01
N SER A 36 10.45 31.73 -45.21
CA SER A 36 9.88 31.17 -46.46
C SER A 36 10.89 30.67 -47.52
N MET A 37 10.62 29.71 -48.40
CA MET A 37 9.39 29.15 -48.92
C MET A 37 9.68 27.78 -49.60
N SER A 38 8.61 27.00 -49.78
CA SER A 38 8.47 25.64 -50.31
C SER A 38 8.79 25.41 -51.81
N LYS A 39 9.25 24.19 -52.19
CA LYS A 39 8.53 23.16 -53.03
C LYS A 39 9.44 22.23 -53.87
N GLN A 40 8.97 20.97 -53.96
CA GLN A 40 9.11 19.95 -55.04
C GLN A 40 10.50 19.31 -55.27
N ALA A 41 10.71 18.04 -54.93
CA ALA A 41 10.24 16.78 -55.55
C ALA A 41 11.17 16.27 -56.67
N SER A 42 11.91 15.19 -56.41
CA SER A 42 12.11 14.06 -57.34
C SER A 42 13.01 12.98 -56.73
N SER A 43 12.68 11.76 -57.12
CA SER A 43 13.17 10.43 -56.74
C SER A 43 14.61 10.10 -57.17
N VAL A 44 15.39 9.43 -56.32
CA VAL A 44 16.34 8.36 -56.71
C VAL A 44 16.50 7.37 -55.54
N SER A 45 16.43 6.09 -55.87
CA SER A 45 16.65 4.91 -55.04
C SER A 45 18.13 4.62 -54.77
N THR A 46 18.52 4.26 -53.54
CA THR A 46 19.65 3.34 -53.25
C THR A 46 19.61 2.80 -51.81
N SER A 47 19.49 1.47 -51.72
CA SER A 47 20.10 0.53 -50.77
C SER A 47 20.58 0.99 -49.38
N GLY A 48 19.94 0.43 -48.34
CA GLY A 48 20.58 -0.45 -47.36
C GLY A 48 21.49 0.16 -46.30
N THR A 49 20.99 0.28 -45.07
CA THR A 49 21.77 -0.12 -43.87
C THR A 49 20.82 -0.49 -42.73
N SER A 50 21.09 -1.66 -42.16
CA SER A 50 20.38 -2.37 -41.12
C SER A 50 20.34 -1.66 -39.77
N SER A 51 19.14 -1.40 -39.24
CA SER A 51 18.91 -1.26 -37.81
C SER A 51 18.26 -2.54 -37.29
N ALA A 52 19.04 -3.32 -36.54
CA ALA A 52 18.60 -4.55 -35.91
C ALA A 52 17.45 -4.26 -34.93
N ALA A 53 16.23 -4.62 -35.33
CA ALA A 53 15.16 -4.87 -34.37
C ALA A 53 15.55 -6.17 -33.65
N ALA A 54 15.85 -6.08 -32.36
CA ALA A 54 15.99 -7.27 -31.52
C ALA A 54 14.66 -8.03 -31.58
N SER A 55 14.61 -9.12 -32.36
CA SER A 55 13.43 -9.98 -32.39
C SER A 55 13.40 -10.76 -31.09
N ALA A 56 12.46 -10.42 -30.21
CA ALA A 56 12.11 -11.28 -29.08
C ALA A 56 11.84 -12.69 -29.61
N THR A 57 12.41 -13.68 -28.94
CA THR A 57 12.31 -15.08 -29.37
C THR A 57 10.87 -15.59 -29.24
N PRO A 58 10.44 -16.61 -30.00
CA PRO A 58 9.06 -17.12 -29.94
C PRO A 58 8.59 -17.53 -28.54
N LYS A 59 9.52 -17.92 -27.65
CA LYS A 59 9.24 -18.27 -26.26
C LYS A 59 8.90 -17.05 -25.39
N GLU A 60 9.58 -15.92 -25.57
CA GLU A 60 9.31 -14.68 -24.83
C GLU A 60 7.93 -14.10 -25.18
N ASN A 61 7.53 -14.17 -26.45
CA ASN A 61 6.19 -13.73 -26.89
C ASN A 61 5.05 -14.62 -26.36
N ILE A 62 5.30 -15.91 -26.15
CA ILE A 62 4.29 -16.82 -25.58
C ILE A 62 4.15 -16.59 -24.08
N ILE A 63 5.27 -16.44 -23.35
CA ILE A 63 5.28 -16.17 -21.91
C ILE A 63 4.63 -14.81 -21.60
N SER A 64 4.93 -13.76 -22.37
CA SER A 64 4.28 -12.45 -22.22
C SER A 64 2.78 -12.55 -22.48
N SER A 65 2.35 -13.27 -23.53
CA SER A 65 0.93 -13.46 -23.84
C SER A 65 0.16 -14.26 -22.77
N ALA A 66 0.83 -15.19 -22.08
CA ALA A 66 0.23 -15.98 -21.00
C ALA A 66 0.09 -15.13 -19.73
N ARG A 67 1.15 -14.38 -19.36
CA ARG A 67 1.11 -13.45 -18.23
C ARG A 67 0.05 -12.36 -18.43
N ASP A 68 -0.06 -11.79 -19.63
CA ASP A 68 -1.09 -10.79 -19.94
C ASP A 68 -2.53 -11.34 -19.86
N LYS A 69 -2.74 -12.62 -20.22
CA LYS A 69 -4.04 -13.28 -20.03
C LYS A 69 -4.36 -13.46 -18.55
N MET A 70 -3.38 -13.76 -17.73
CA MET A 70 -3.56 -13.92 -16.29
C MET A 70 -3.83 -12.60 -15.58
N LYS A 71 -3.10 -11.54 -15.95
CA LYS A 71 -3.40 -10.17 -15.48
C LYS A 71 -4.85 -9.79 -15.75
N LYS A 72 -5.36 -10.11 -16.94
CA LYS A 72 -6.77 -9.88 -17.30
C LYS A 72 -7.75 -10.77 -16.53
N LYS A 73 -7.34 -11.99 -16.15
CA LYS A 73 -8.17 -12.92 -15.35
C LYS A 73 -8.35 -12.41 -13.93
N TYR A 74 -7.33 -11.79 -13.36
CA TYR A 74 -7.28 -11.33 -11.97
C TYR A 74 -7.32 -9.80 -11.84
N SER A 75 -7.79 -9.08 -12.86
CA SER A 75 -7.82 -7.61 -12.84
C SER A 75 -8.91 -7.02 -11.94
N PHE A 76 -9.91 -7.83 -11.59
CA PHE A 76 -11.04 -7.48 -10.73
C PHE A 76 -11.53 -8.77 -10.07
N ILE A 77 -11.69 -8.76 -8.75
CA ILE A 77 -12.17 -9.91 -7.99
C ILE A 77 -13.57 -9.59 -7.44
N PRO A 78 -14.63 -10.27 -7.89
CA PRO A 78 -15.97 -10.02 -7.36
C PRO A 78 -16.19 -10.64 -5.98
N ASP A 79 -17.06 -10.02 -5.19
CA ASP A 79 -17.59 -10.57 -3.95
C ASP A 79 -18.39 -11.86 -4.21
N THR A 80 -17.76 -13.03 -4.07
CA THR A 80 -18.39 -14.33 -4.38
C THR A 80 -18.83 -15.15 -3.18
N PHE A 81 -18.39 -14.80 -1.97
CA PHE A 81 -18.65 -15.59 -0.77
C PHE A 81 -19.80 -15.01 0.05
N SER A 82 -20.66 -15.87 0.59
CA SER A 82 -21.78 -15.46 1.45
C SER A 82 -21.63 -15.86 2.92
N SER A 83 -20.58 -16.61 3.26
CA SER A 83 -20.29 -17.02 4.64
C SER A 83 -18.79 -17.25 4.90
N LEU A 84 -18.40 -17.19 6.16
CA LEU A 84 -17.02 -17.42 6.58
C LEU A 84 -16.56 -18.87 6.32
N GLU A 85 -17.48 -19.83 6.38
CA GLU A 85 -17.21 -21.24 6.06
C GLU A 85 -16.84 -21.40 4.59
N GLN A 86 -17.50 -20.69 3.68
CA GLN A 86 -17.17 -20.72 2.26
C GLN A 86 -15.79 -20.11 1.99
N VAL A 87 -15.49 -18.98 2.62
CA VAL A 87 -14.15 -18.36 2.53
C VAL A 87 -13.09 -19.30 3.09
N THR A 88 -13.31 -19.87 4.26
CA THR A 88 -12.36 -20.80 4.90
C THR A 88 -12.14 -22.04 4.04
N ALA A 89 -13.21 -22.59 3.46
CA ALA A 89 -13.11 -23.69 2.52
C ALA A 89 -12.32 -23.29 1.27
N ALA A 90 -12.57 -22.09 0.72
CA ALA A 90 -11.83 -21.58 -0.45
C ALA A 90 -10.34 -21.31 -0.16
N LEU A 91 -9.99 -20.84 1.04
CA LEU A 91 -8.60 -20.67 1.47
C LEU A 91 -7.90 -22.04 1.52
N ARG A 92 -8.54 -23.04 2.14
CA ARG A 92 -8.04 -24.42 2.19
C ARG A 92 -7.91 -25.05 0.80
N ASP A 93 -8.93 -24.92 -0.04
CA ASP A 93 -8.95 -25.45 -1.41
C ASP A 93 -7.90 -24.79 -2.31
N SER A 94 -7.57 -23.52 -2.03
CA SER A 94 -6.51 -22.80 -2.73
C SER A 94 -5.12 -23.22 -2.26
N GLY A 95 -5.01 -23.96 -1.16
CA GLY A 95 -3.75 -24.38 -0.55
C GLY A 95 -3.11 -23.32 0.34
N LEU A 96 -3.88 -22.34 0.82
CA LEU A 96 -3.44 -21.41 1.86
C LEU A 96 -3.67 -22.09 3.22
N GLU A 97 -2.69 -22.85 3.68
CA GLU A 97 -2.71 -23.50 4.99
C GLU A 97 -2.31 -22.53 6.12
N SER A 98 -1.46 -21.56 5.80
CA SER A 98 -0.99 -20.48 6.68
C SER A 98 -0.69 -19.22 5.85
N SER A 99 -0.79 -18.05 6.49
CA SER A 99 -0.38 -16.75 5.95
C SER A 99 0.35 -15.96 7.03
N ASN A 100 1.03 -14.89 6.68
CA ASN A 100 1.63 -13.99 7.67
C ASN A 100 0.91 -12.63 7.65
N LEU A 101 0.59 -12.09 8.81
CA LEU A 101 -0.09 -10.80 8.94
C LEU A 101 0.89 -9.67 9.22
N ILE A 102 0.67 -8.52 8.57
CA ILE A 102 1.36 -7.26 8.86
C ILE A 102 0.29 -6.23 9.20
N LEU A 103 0.52 -5.40 10.21
CA LEU A 103 -0.44 -4.36 10.61
C LEU A 103 0.15 -2.95 10.42
N GLY A 104 -0.61 -2.10 9.73
CA GLY A 104 -0.34 -0.67 9.59
C GLY A 104 -1.43 0.16 10.27
N ILE A 105 -1.05 1.12 11.11
CA ILE A 105 -1.99 2.01 11.81
C ILE A 105 -1.73 3.47 11.42
N ASP A 106 -2.77 4.11 10.91
CA ASP A 106 -2.80 5.53 10.60
C ASP A 106 -2.82 6.35 11.90
N PHE A 107 -1.86 7.26 12.07
CA PHE A 107 -1.76 8.24 13.16
C PHE A 107 -1.77 9.69 12.64
N THR A 108 -2.46 9.93 11.53
CA THR A 108 -2.65 11.27 10.99
C THR A 108 -3.68 12.06 11.79
N LYS A 109 -3.60 13.38 11.65
CA LYS A 109 -4.40 14.34 12.41
C LYS A 109 -5.89 14.29 12.06
N SER A 110 -6.26 13.77 10.89
CA SER A 110 -7.67 13.67 10.49
C SER A 110 -8.52 12.87 11.44
N ASN A 111 -7.91 11.91 12.14
CA ASN A 111 -8.51 11.17 13.25
C ASN A 111 -9.06 12.05 14.38
N GLU A 112 -8.65 13.33 14.51
CA GLU A 112 -9.23 14.26 15.48
C GLU A 112 -10.68 14.67 15.13
N TRP A 113 -11.06 14.65 13.85
CA TRP A 113 -12.37 15.13 13.39
C TRP A 113 -13.21 14.09 12.63
N THR A 114 -12.62 13.00 12.14
CA THR A 114 -13.35 11.91 11.45
C THR A 114 -14.11 10.98 12.40
N GLY A 115 -14.13 11.27 13.70
CA GLY A 115 -15.02 10.66 14.69
C GLY A 115 -16.23 11.53 15.06
N LYS A 116 -16.54 12.57 14.26
CA LYS A 116 -17.60 13.53 14.55
C LYS A 116 -18.96 12.86 14.75
N VAL A 117 -19.33 11.97 13.84
CA VAL A 117 -20.62 11.27 13.86
C VAL A 117 -20.49 9.89 14.51
N SER A 118 -19.55 9.08 14.03
CA SER A 118 -19.36 7.68 14.43
C SER A 118 -18.79 7.50 15.83
N PHE A 119 -18.15 8.54 16.39
CA PHE A 119 -17.50 8.45 17.69
C PHE A 119 -17.78 9.65 18.61
N ASN A 120 -18.95 10.26 18.46
CA ASN A 120 -19.48 11.32 19.34
C ASN A 120 -18.55 12.54 19.46
N ASN A 121 -18.02 13.01 18.33
CA ASN A 121 -17.13 14.18 18.28
C ASN A 121 -15.87 14.01 19.14
N ARG A 122 -15.39 12.77 19.27
CA ARG A 122 -14.10 12.43 19.87
C ARG A 122 -13.13 12.02 18.77
N SER A 123 -11.84 12.18 19.05
CA SER A 123 -10.80 11.60 18.20
C SER A 123 -10.96 10.08 18.10
N LEU A 124 -10.75 9.52 16.92
CA LEU A 124 -10.76 8.08 16.70
C LEU A 124 -9.65 7.36 17.49
N HIS A 125 -8.61 8.06 17.93
CA HIS A 125 -7.56 7.54 18.82
C HIS A 125 -7.80 7.82 20.31
N ALA A 126 -8.94 8.41 20.70
CA ALA A 126 -9.16 8.79 22.10
C ALA A 126 -9.14 7.55 23.02
N ILE A 127 -8.11 7.46 23.87
CA ILE A 127 -7.96 6.39 24.86
C ILE A 127 -8.89 6.67 26.05
N GLY A 128 -9.64 5.66 26.49
CA GLY A 128 -10.50 5.75 27.66
C GLY A 128 -11.01 4.38 28.10
N ASP A 129 -12.10 4.39 28.86
CA ASP A 129 -12.75 3.18 29.39
C ASP A 129 -13.45 2.37 28.29
N THR A 130 -13.96 3.04 27.26
CA THR A 130 -14.58 2.38 26.11
C THR A 130 -13.58 2.28 24.96
N PRO A 131 -13.41 1.11 24.33
CA PRO A 131 -12.55 0.97 23.16
C PRO A 131 -12.92 1.94 22.04
N ASN A 132 -11.92 2.63 21.51
CA ASN A 132 -12.06 3.47 20.32
C ASN A 132 -12.17 2.60 19.04
N PRO A 133 -12.48 3.20 17.87
CA PRO A 133 -12.64 2.43 16.64
C PRO A 133 -11.41 1.62 16.21
N TYR A 134 -10.19 2.12 16.41
CA TYR A 134 -8.97 1.36 16.15
C TYR A 134 -8.82 0.18 17.10
N GLU A 135 -9.04 0.38 18.40
CA GLU A 135 -8.97 -0.72 19.39
C GLU A 135 -9.99 -1.83 19.08
N LYS A 136 -11.20 -1.45 18.65
CA LYS A 136 -12.22 -2.39 18.19
C LYS A 136 -11.77 -3.14 16.93
N ALA A 137 -11.21 -2.44 15.96
CA ALA A 137 -10.70 -3.06 14.73
C ALA A 137 -9.57 -4.04 15.04
N ILE A 138 -8.54 -3.65 15.80
CA ILE A 138 -7.42 -4.52 16.24
C ILE A 138 -7.97 -5.77 16.93
N THR A 139 -8.90 -5.60 17.87
CA THR A 139 -9.49 -6.72 18.61
C THR A 139 -10.22 -7.69 17.69
N ILE A 140 -11.05 -7.17 16.76
CA ILE A 140 -11.83 -8.03 15.87
C ILE A 140 -10.92 -8.71 14.85
N ILE A 141 -9.95 -7.99 14.27
CA ILE A 141 -8.92 -8.56 13.39
C ILE A 141 -8.20 -9.71 14.10
N GLY A 142 -7.79 -9.53 15.36
CA GLY A 142 -7.17 -10.59 16.14
C GLY A 142 -8.06 -11.82 16.32
N LYS A 143 -9.36 -11.64 16.52
CA LYS A 143 -10.29 -12.78 16.62
C LYS A 143 -10.52 -13.49 15.29
N THR A 144 -10.55 -12.74 14.18
CA THR A 144 -11.05 -13.25 12.90
C THR A 144 -9.95 -13.63 11.92
N LEU A 145 -8.81 -12.92 11.93
CA LEU A 145 -7.70 -13.13 11.00
C LEU A 145 -6.50 -13.85 11.64
N ALA A 146 -6.25 -13.69 12.94
CA ALA A 146 -5.12 -14.36 13.59
C ALA A 146 -5.13 -15.90 13.50
N PRO A 147 -6.28 -16.61 13.43
CA PRO A 147 -6.28 -18.05 13.17
C PRO A 147 -5.67 -18.47 11.83
N PHE A 148 -5.46 -17.52 10.90
CA PHE A 148 -4.79 -17.74 9.61
C PHE A 148 -3.31 -17.30 9.62
N ASP A 149 -2.84 -16.75 10.73
CA ASP A 149 -1.45 -16.35 10.91
C ASP A 149 -0.58 -17.57 11.29
N GLU A 150 0.60 -17.72 10.68
CA GLU A 150 1.43 -18.91 10.83
C GLU A 150 2.11 -19.02 12.21
N ASP A 151 2.65 -17.90 12.71
CA ASP A 151 3.57 -17.88 13.85
C ASP A 151 3.10 -16.99 15.00
N ASN A 152 1.97 -16.29 14.83
CA ASN A 152 1.42 -15.30 15.76
C ASN A 152 2.39 -14.13 16.02
N LEU A 153 3.31 -13.86 15.08
CA LEU A 153 4.24 -12.73 15.10
C LEU A 153 3.75 -11.67 14.11
N ILE A 154 3.31 -10.52 14.64
CA ILE A 154 2.65 -9.48 13.86
C ILE A 154 3.57 -8.25 13.77
N PRO A 155 4.32 -8.06 12.67
CA PRO A 155 4.99 -6.80 12.40
C PRO A 155 3.97 -5.65 12.40
N CYS A 156 4.14 -4.70 13.32
CA CYS A 156 3.22 -3.59 13.52
C CYS A 156 3.91 -2.25 13.29
N PHE A 157 3.30 -1.42 12.44
CA PHE A 157 3.80 -0.12 12.06
C PHE A 157 2.78 0.99 12.30
N GLY A 158 3.28 2.17 12.68
CA GLY A 158 2.53 3.42 12.64
C GLY A 158 3.06 4.37 11.57
N PHE A 159 2.18 5.20 11.02
CA PHE A 159 2.55 6.22 10.01
C PHE A 159 1.69 7.48 10.15
N GLY A 160 2.15 8.61 9.62
CA GLY A 160 1.39 9.86 9.59
C GLY A 160 1.45 10.73 10.85
N ASP A 161 2.19 10.30 11.86
CA ASP A 161 2.50 11.13 13.02
C ASP A 161 3.55 12.19 12.67
N ALA A 162 3.86 13.07 13.61
CA ALA A 162 4.78 14.18 13.38
C ALA A 162 6.26 13.77 13.23
N THR A 163 6.61 12.50 13.47
CA THR A 163 7.94 11.98 13.18
C THR A 163 8.03 11.41 11.77
N THR A 164 6.98 10.73 11.29
CA THR A 164 6.98 10.03 9.99
C THR A 164 6.38 10.81 8.82
N HIS A 165 5.39 11.67 9.08
CA HIS A 165 4.60 12.36 8.04
C HIS A 165 4.13 11.37 6.95
N ASP A 166 4.25 11.71 5.67
CA ASP A 166 3.92 10.86 4.53
C ASP A 166 5.13 10.18 3.88
N GLN A 167 6.24 10.03 4.62
CA GLN A 167 7.53 9.55 4.07
C GLN A 167 8.03 8.25 4.70
N GLU A 168 7.77 8.00 5.97
CA GLU A 168 8.31 6.84 6.70
C GLU A 168 7.23 6.11 7.50
N VAL A 169 7.60 4.98 8.11
CA VAL A 169 6.83 4.32 9.16
C VAL A 169 7.71 4.16 10.39
N PHE A 170 7.10 4.09 11.57
CA PHE A 170 7.78 3.66 12.80
C PHE A 170 7.27 2.28 13.21
N SER A 171 8.13 1.44 13.79
CA SER A 171 7.72 0.16 14.35
C SER A 171 7.19 0.32 15.76
N PHE A 172 6.26 -0.55 16.17
CA PHE A 172 5.72 -0.53 17.54
C PHE A 172 6.77 -0.88 18.60
N HIS A 173 7.79 -1.66 18.24
CA HIS A 173 8.94 -1.94 19.09
C HIS A 173 10.18 -1.19 18.58
N ASP A 174 10.95 -0.61 19.50
CA ASP A 174 12.17 0.15 19.19
C ASP A 174 13.26 -0.72 18.55
N ASP A 175 13.25 -2.03 18.82
CA ASP A 175 14.18 -3.00 18.26
C ASP A 175 13.68 -3.65 16.96
N HIS A 176 12.54 -3.17 16.44
CA HIS A 176 11.87 -3.67 15.23
C HIS A 176 11.41 -5.12 15.30
N THR A 177 11.27 -5.70 16.49
CA THR A 177 10.67 -7.03 16.65
C THR A 177 9.15 -7.00 16.40
N PRO A 178 8.56 -8.09 15.86
CA PRO A 178 7.11 -8.22 15.76
C PRO A 178 6.43 -8.28 17.14
N CYS A 179 5.14 -7.91 17.20
CA CYS A 179 4.31 -8.17 18.37
C CYS A 179 3.89 -9.64 18.43
N HIS A 180 3.82 -10.22 19.62
CA HIS A 180 3.33 -11.57 19.90
C HIS A 180 1.79 -11.55 20.06
N GLY A 181 1.10 -11.73 18.95
CA GLY A 181 -0.35 -11.73 18.87
C GLY A 181 -1.01 -10.36 19.07
N PHE A 182 -2.32 -10.31 18.79
CA PHE A 182 -3.09 -9.06 18.78
C PHE A 182 -3.32 -8.47 20.17
N GLU A 183 -3.17 -9.26 21.23
CA GLU A 183 -3.15 -8.77 22.61
C GLU A 183 -1.98 -7.81 22.85
N GLU A 184 -0.77 -8.16 22.38
CA GLU A 184 0.39 -7.28 22.48
C GLU A 184 0.26 -6.07 21.55
N VAL A 185 -0.25 -6.26 20.32
CA VAL A 185 -0.56 -5.15 19.41
C VAL A 185 -1.45 -4.10 20.09
N LEU A 186 -2.53 -4.54 20.74
CA LEU A 186 -3.45 -3.65 21.43
C LEU A 186 -2.79 -2.94 22.62
N ALA A 187 -1.95 -3.65 23.38
CA ALA A 187 -1.20 -3.08 24.49
C ALA A 187 -0.21 -2.00 24.02
N CYS A 188 0.57 -2.30 22.98
CA CYS A 188 1.51 -1.37 22.36
C CYS A 188 0.78 -0.15 21.79
N TYR A 189 -0.32 -0.34 21.05
CA TYR A 189 -1.16 0.75 20.56
C TYR A 189 -1.58 1.70 21.69
N ARG A 190 -2.12 1.17 22.79
CA ARG A 190 -2.56 1.99 23.94
C ARG A 190 -1.41 2.71 24.64
N ASN A 191 -0.20 2.18 24.60
CA ASN A 191 0.99 2.80 25.16
C ASN A 191 1.57 3.91 24.25
N ILE A 192 1.52 3.70 22.94
CA ILE A 192 2.10 4.61 21.95
C ILE A 192 1.21 5.85 21.78
N VAL A 193 -0.10 5.68 21.61
CA VAL A 193 -1.05 6.75 21.26
C VAL A 193 -0.93 8.01 22.14
N PRO A 194 -0.86 7.92 23.49
CA PRO A 194 -0.78 9.12 24.33
C PRO A 194 0.50 9.94 24.14
N ASN A 195 1.54 9.34 23.57
CA ASN A 195 2.85 9.96 23.37
C ASN A 195 3.05 10.47 21.93
N LEU A 196 2.12 10.17 21.02
CA LEU A 196 2.18 10.60 19.63
C LEU A 196 1.66 12.03 19.46
N ARG A 197 2.24 12.73 18.47
CA ARG A 197 1.66 13.95 17.93
C ARG A 197 1.12 13.65 16.55
N LEU A 198 -0.21 13.55 16.42
CA LEU A 198 -0.87 13.30 15.14
C LEU A 198 -0.54 14.42 14.14
N ALA A 199 -0.23 14.06 12.89
CA ALA A 199 0.19 15.02 11.86
C ALA A 199 -0.32 14.66 10.46
N GLY A 200 0.55 14.67 9.47
CA GLY A 200 0.25 14.43 8.06
C GLY A 200 1.36 14.99 7.18
N PRO A 201 1.24 14.97 5.84
CA PRO A 201 0.12 14.44 5.05
C PRO A 201 -0.11 12.93 5.21
N THR A 202 -1.19 12.43 4.64
CA THR A 202 -1.60 11.02 4.67
C THR A 202 -1.26 10.35 3.34
N SER A 203 -0.38 9.34 3.36
CA SER A 203 -0.12 8.42 2.25
C SER A 203 0.10 7.01 2.81
N TYR A 204 -0.40 5.99 2.10
CA TYR A 204 -0.16 4.60 2.47
C TYR A 204 1.12 4.03 1.82
N ALA A 205 1.82 4.82 0.99
CA ALA A 205 3.03 4.36 0.33
C ALA A 205 4.10 3.85 1.32
N PRO A 206 4.43 4.55 2.42
CA PRO A 206 5.47 4.08 3.33
C PRO A 206 5.14 2.72 3.97
N VAL A 207 3.88 2.49 4.35
CA VAL A 207 3.49 1.22 5.01
C VAL A 207 3.36 0.07 4.01
N VAL A 208 2.93 0.34 2.77
CA VAL A 208 2.94 -0.66 1.70
C VAL A 208 4.37 -1.04 1.32
N GLU A 209 5.29 -0.07 1.25
CA GLU A 209 6.71 -0.30 1.01
C GLU A 209 7.36 -1.12 2.14
N ALA A 210 7.07 -0.79 3.40
CA ALA A 210 7.54 -1.59 4.55
C ALA A 210 7.03 -3.04 4.51
N ALA A 211 5.80 -3.27 4.04
CA ALA A 211 5.27 -4.62 3.87
C ALA A 211 5.95 -5.38 2.73
N MET A 212 6.26 -4.73 1.60
CA MET A 212 7.07 -5.33 0.53
C MET A 212 8.46 -5.76 1.06
N ASP A 213 9.11 -4.91 1.86
CA ASP A 213 10.40 -5.24 2.49
C ASP A 213 10.32 -6.49 3.39
N ILE A 214 9.22 -6.68 4.12
CA ILE A 214 9.00 -7.88 4.94
C ILE A 214 8.84 -9.11 4.04
N VAL A 215 8.04 -9.00 2.99
CA VAL A 215 7.82 -10.10 2.03
C VAL A 215 9.14 -10.51 1.39
N GLU A 216 9.99 -9.57 0.98
CA GLU A 216 11.33 -9.88 0.46
C GLU A 216 12.21 -10.59 1.50
N LYS A 217 12.24 -10.10 2.74
CA LYS A 217 13.05 -10.68 3.83
C LYS A 217 12.59 -12.08 4.25
N SER A 218 11.29 -12.36 4.12
CA SER A 218 10.72 -13.70 4.34
C SER A 218 11.08 -14.70 3.23
N GLY A 219 11.72 -14.24 2.15
CA GLY A 219 12.01 -15.06 0.98
C GLY A 219 10.81 -15.25 0.06
N GLY A 220 9.84 -14.33 0.05
CA GLY A 220 8.67 -14.40 -0.83
C GLY A 220 7.50 -15.23 -0.25
N GLN A 221 7.39 -15.33 1.08
CA GLN A 221 6.20 -15.92 1.70
C GLN A 221 4.98 -15.01 1.52
N TYR A 222 3.79 -15.61 1.50
CA TYR A 222 2.56 -14.85 1.34
C TYR A 222 2.23 -14.05 2.61
N HIS A 223 1.93 -12.77 2.43
CA HIS A 223 1.55 -11.87 3.51
C HIS A 223 0.23 -11.15 3.22
N VAL A 224 -0.49 -10.82 4.27
CA VAL A 224 -1.63 -9.90 4.24
C VAL A 224 -1.29 -8.67 5.07
N LEU A 225 -1.13 -7.52 4.41
CA LEU A 225 -1.04 -6.23 5.07
C LEU A 225 -2.44 -5.72 5.39
N VAL A 226 -2.74 -5.55 6.67
CA VAL A 226 -3.97 -4.91 7.14
C VAL A 226 -3.66 -3.47 7.54
N ILE A 227 -4.25 -2.49 6.84
CA ILE A 227 -4.11 -1.07 7.16
C ILE A 227 -5.39 -0.62 7.87
N ILE A 228 -5.30 -0.09 9.08
CA ILE A 228 -6.44 0.55 9.77
C ILE A 228 -6.28 2.07 9.60
N ALA A 229 -7.24 2.71 8.96
CA ALA A 229 -7.18 4.14 8.65
C ALA A 229 -8.56 4.81 8.59
N ASP A 230 -8.58 6.14 8.62
CA ASP A 230 -9.81 6.95 8.52
C ASP A 230 -10.19 7.36 7.08
N GLY A 231 -9.39 6.90 6.10
CA GLY A 231 -9.64 7.07 4.67
C GLY A 231 -9.22 8.43 4.10
N GLN A 232 -8.65 9.33 4.90
CA GLN A 232 -8.35 10.71 4.47
C GLN A 232 -6.97 10.85 3.81
N VAL A 233 -6.75 10.15 2.69
CA VAL A 233 -5.54 10.37 1.88
C VAL A 233 -5.49 11.83 1.42
N THR A 234 -4.36 12.51 1.67
CA THR A 234 -4.30 13.97 1.51
C THR A 234 -4.52 14.37 0.05
N ARG A 235 -5.54 15.19 -0.20
CA ARG A 235 -5.77 15.86 -1.49
C ARG A 235 -5.20 17.27 -1.44
N SER A 236 -4.54 17.73 -2.51
CA SER A 236 -4.06 19.11 -2.57
C SER A 236 -5.23 20.05 -2.86
N VAL A 237 -5.22 21.24 -2.25
CA VAL A 237 -6.20 22.30 -2.59
C VAL A 237 -6.05 22.80 -4.04
N ASN A 238 -4.91 22.50 -4.68
CA ASN A 238 -4.62 22.87 -6.06
C ASN A 238 -4.89 21.73 -7.06
N THR A 239 -5.33 20.55 -6.61
CA THR A 239 -5.69 19.45 -7.53
C THR A 239 -7.07 19.76 -8.11
N GLY A 240 -7.16 19.86 -9.44
CA GLY A 240 -8.44 20.03 -10.12
C GLY A 240 -9.36 18.81 -9.94
N ASP A 241 -10.64 18.97 -10.27
CA ASP A 241 -11.59 17.86 -10.28
C ASP A 241 -11.07 16.74 -11.20
N GLY A 242 -10.80 15.56 -10.62
CA GLY A 242 -10.30 14.39 -11.34
C GLY A 242 -8.78 14.23 -11.36
N GLU A 243 -8.00 15.17 -10.81
CA GLU A 243 -6.55 15.02 -10.64
C GLU A 243 -6.20 14.38 -9.29
N LEU A 244 -5.12 13.58 -9.28
CA LEU A 244 -4.58 12.93 -8.09
C LEU A 244 -3.53 13.83 -7.43
N SER A 245 -3.56 13.91 -6.11
CA SER A 245 -2.52 14.55 -5.32
C SER A 245 -1.20 13.77 -5.39
N SER A 246 -0.12 14.37 -4.90
CA SER A 246 1.16 13.65 -4.74
C SER A 246 1.04 12.42 -3.84
N GLN A 247 0.22 12.49 -2.79
CA GLN A 247 0.04 11.39 -1.84
C GLN A 247 -0.82 10.28 -2.44
N GLU A 248 -1.90 10.62 -3.13
CA GLU A 248 -2.73 9.66 -3.86
C GLU A 248 -1.91 8.94 -4.92
N GLN A 249 -1.11 9.68 -5.69
CA GLN A 249 -0.26 9.08 -6.72
C GLN A 249 0.85 8.20 -6.15
N LYS A 250 1.45 8.56 -5.01
CA LYS A 250 2.41 7.70 -4.30
C LYS A 250 1.74 6.41 -3.82
N THR A 251 0.59 6.52 -3.17
CA THR A 251 -0.21 5.37 -2.70
C THR A 251 -0.58 4.44 -3.85
N ILE A 252 -1.07 4.97 -4.97
CA ILE A 252 -1.41 4.15 -6.14
C ILE A 252 -0.17 3.44 -6.69
N LYS A 253 0.97 4.15 -6.79
CA LYS A 253 2.22 3.57 -7.29
C LYS A 253 2.73 2.45 -6.38
N SER A 254 2.66 2.62 -5.06
CA SER A 254 3.09 1.57 -4.12
C SER A 254 2.18 0.34 -4.19
N ILE A 255 0.86 0.52 -4.32
CA ILE A 255 -0.08 -0.61 -4.50
C ILE A 255 0.20 -1.35 -5.81
N VAL A 256 0.46 -0.63 -6.90
CA VAL A 256 0.86 -1.23 -8.19
C VAL A 256 2.17 -2.01 -8.05
N ALA A 257 3.18 -1.44 -7.39
CA ALA A 257 4.43 -2.14 -7.14
C ALA A 257 4.22 -3.40 -6.29
N ALA A 258 3.40 -3.30 -5.23
CA ALA A 258 3.06 -4.41 -4.34
C ALA A 258 2.39 -5.58 -5.07
N SER A 259 1.68 -5.34 -6.18
CA SER A 259 1.09 -6.43 -6.98
C SER A 259 2.13 -7.37 -7.64
N SER A 260 3.42 -6.99 -7.63
CA SER A 260 4.52 -7.88 -8.05
C SER A 260 5.04 -8.80 -6.94
N TYR A 261 4.50 -8.68 -5.73
CA TYR A 261 4.85 -9.48 -4.55
C TYR A 261 3.66 -10.38 -4.15
N PRO A 262 3.90 -11.48 -3.43
CA PRO A 262 2.84 -12.30 -2.82
C PRO A 262 2.26 -11.57 -1.59
N LEU A 263 1.65 -10.41 -1.85
CA LEU A 263 1.15 -9.47 -0.84
C LEU A 263 -0.27 -9.03 -1.18
N SER A 264 -1.19 -9.33 -0.28
CA SER A 264 -2.54 -8.77 -0.25
C SER A 264 -2.62 -7.58 0.70
N ILE A 265 -3.43 -6.59 0.35
CA ILE A 265 -3.64 -5.39 1.16
C ILE A 265 -5.13 -5.30 1.52
N VAL A 266 -5.45 -5.22 2.81
CA VAL A 266 -6.81 -5.00 3.31
C VAL A 266 -6.85 -3.68 4.05
N LEU A 267 -7.58 -2.70 3.51
CA LEU A 267 -7.81 -1.42 4.16
C LEU A 267 -9.09 -1.46 5.00
N VAL A 268 -8.95 -1.40 6.31
CA VAL A 268 -10.02 -1.36 7.30
C VAL A 268 -10.35 0.11 7.64
N GLY A 269 -11.43 0.61 7.06
CA GLY A 269 -11.91 1.98 7.22
C GLY A 269 -12.67 2.21 8.53
N VAL A 270 -12.10 3.01 9.43
CA VAL A 270 -12.71 3.43 10.70
C VAL A 270 -13.11 4.91 10.68
N GLY A 271 -14.13 5.29 11.45
CA GLY A 271 -14.64 6.67 11.45
C GLY A 271 -15.67 6.96 10.37
N ASP A 272 -15.86 8.25 10.10
CA ASP A 272 -16.95 8.82 9.29
C ASP A 272 -16.69 8.72 7.77
N GLY A 273 -15.44 8.55 7.36
CA GLY A 273 -15.02 8.74 5.97
C GLY A 273 -14.88 10.22 5.58
N PRO A 274 -15.09 10.59 4.31
CA PRO A 274 -15.79 9.83 3.28
C PRO A 274 -14.90 8.76 2.61
N TRP A 275 -15.50 7.78 1.91
CA TRP A 275 -14.84 6.51 1.50
C TRP A 275 -14.72 6.30 -0.02
N GLU A 276 -15.14 7.26 -0.85
CA GLU A 276 -15.23 7.09 -2.30
C GLU A 276 -13.87 6.87 -2.93
N ASP A 277 -12.82 7.51 -2.43
CA ASP A 277 -11.47 7.31 -2.94
C ASP A 277 -10.94 5.90 -2.62
N MET A 278 -11.32 5.34 -1.47
CA MET A 278 -10.93 3.96 -1.11
C MET A 278 -11.66 2.92 -1.97
N GLN A 279 -12.93 3.18 -2.31
CA GLN A 279 -13.69 2.36 -3.27
C GLN A 279 -13.12 2.44 -4.69
N LYS A 280 -12.56 3.59 -5.09
CA LYS A 280 -11.84 3.68 -6.38
C LYS A 280 -10.54 2.87 -6.35
N PHE A 281 -9.88 2.78 -5.21
CA PHE A 281 -8.64 2.00 -5.07
C PHE A 281 -8.88 0.49 -5.14
N ASP A 282 -10.01 0.00 -4.63
CA ASP A 282 -10.51 -1.38 -4.85
C ASP A 282 -10.61 -1.70 -6.35
N ASP A 283 -11.52 -1.02 -7.04
CA ASP A 283 -12.00 -1.50 -8.34
C ASP A 283 -11.19 -0.99 -9.54
N LYS A 284 -10.42 0.10 -9.38
CA LYS A 284 -10.02 0.95 -10.52
C LYS A 284 -8.55 1.34 -10.56
N ILE A 285 -7.66 0.66 -9.84
CA ILE A 285 -6.22 0.91 -10.01
C ILE A 285 -5.72 0.21 -11.29
N PRO A 286 -5.34 0.96 -12.35
CA PRO A 286 -4.83 0.37 -13.57
C PRO A 286 -3.39 -0.13 -13.36
N ALA A 287 -2.96 -1.06 -14.22
CA ALA A 287 -1.58 -1.57 -14.34
C ALA A 287 -1.05 -2.49 -13.21
N ARG A 288 -1.91 -2.93 -12.28
CA ARG A 288 -1.55 -4.01 -11.33
C ARG A 288 -1.39 -5.36 -12.05
N GLU A 289 -0.55 -6.24 -11.49
CA GLU A 289 -0.41 -7.62 -11.99
C GLU A 289 -1.65 -8.48 -11.63
N PHE A 290 -2.27 -8.21 -10.48
CA PHE A 290 -3.56 -8.75 -10.03
C PHE A 290 -4.21 -7.75 -9.06
N ASP A 291 -5.50 -7.91 -8.82
CA ASP A 291 -6.22 -7.14 -7.82
C ASP A 291 -5.77 -7.54 -6.42
N ASN A 292 -4.92 -6.73 -5.80
CA ASN A 292 -4.26 -7.02 -4.53
C ASN A 292 -4.72 -6.13 -3.37
N PHE A 293 -5.84 -5.41 -3.52
CA PHE A 293 -6.31 -4.41 -2.57
C PHE A 293 -7.81 -4.60 -2.33
N GLN A 294 -8.20 -4.75 -1.06
CA GLN A 294 -9.58 -4.85 -0.59
C GLN A 294 -9.88 -3.70 0.38
N PHE A 295 -10.97 -2.96 0.19
CA PHE A 295 -11.48 -2.00 1.16
C PHE A 295 -12.64 -2.58 1.98
N VAL A 296 -12.59 -2.39 3.30
CA VAL A 296 -13.65 -2.80 4.24
C VAL A 296 -14.09 -1.61 5.09
N ASN A 297 -15.35 -1.19 4.94
CA ASN A 297 -15.93 -0.14 5.78
C ASN A 297 -16.35 -0.70 7.15
N PHE A 298 -15.41 -0.72 8.09
CA PHE A 298 -15.60 -1.26 9.44
C PHE A 298 -16.71 -0.53 10.19
N THR A 299 -16.72 0.80 10.15
CA THR A 299 -17.76 1.62 10.81
C THR A 299 -19.15 1.22 10.34
N ALA A 300 -19.35 1.07 9.03
CA ALA A 300 -20.65 0.73 8.47
C ALA A 300 -21.12 -0.67 8.91
N ILE A 301 -20.21 -1.66 8.94
CA ILE A 301 -20.52 -3.01 9.41
C ILE A 301 -20.90 -2.98 10.90
N MET A 302 -20.09 -2.30 11.72
CA MET A 302 -20.31 -2.26 13.17
C MET A 302 -21.55 -1.46 13.58
N SER A 303 -22.04 -0.57 12.71
CA SER A 303 -23.25 0.22 12.94
C SER A 303 -24.55 -0.51 12.61
N LYS A 304 -24.51 -1.69 11.96
CA LYS A 304 -25.72 -2.46 11.61
C LYS A 304 -26.49 -2.88 12.87
N ASN A 305 -27.81 -3.02 12.76
CA ASN A 305 -28.63 -3.59 13.82
C ASN A 305 -28.56 -5.13 13.78
N ALA A 306 -27.48 -5.68 14.34
CA ALA A 306 -27.19 -7.11 14.38
C ALA A 306 -26.47 -7.46 15.70
N THR A 307 -26.40 -8.74 16.04
CA THR A 307 -25.64 -9.22 17.21
C THR A 307 -24.13 -8.97 17.02
N PRO A 308 -23.34 -8.88 18.10
CA PRO A 308 -21.89 -8.74 18.00
C PRO A 308 -21.24 -9.83 17.14
N SER A 309 -21.65 -11.09 17.31
CA SER A 309 -21.11 -12.22 16.54
C SER A 309 -21.40 -12.10 15.03
N GLU A 310 -22.61 -11.67 14.65
CA GLU A 310 -22.96 -11.44 13.24
C GLU A 310 -22.13 -10.30 12.63
N LYS A 311 -21.83 -9.25 13.40
CA LYS A 311 -20.98 -8.14 12.94
C LYS A 311 -19.52 -8.57 12.77
N GLU A 312 -18.97 -9.31 13.74
CA GLU A 312 -17.62 -9.87 13.66
C GLU A 312 -17.50 -10.80 12.45
N THR A 313 -18.50 -11.66 12.22
CA THR A 313 -18.56 -12.56 11.05
C THR A 313 -18.66 -11.78 9.74
N ALA A 314 -19.51 -10.75 9.68
CA ALA A 314 -19.65 -9.91 8.49
C ALA A 314 -18.36 -9.15 8.18
N PHE A 315 -17.63 -8.70 9.20
CA PHE A 315 -16.31 -8.09 9.03
C PHE A 315 -15.28 -9.09 8.51
N ALA A 316 -15.19 -10.27 9.12
CA ALA A 316 -14.26 -11.32 8.70
C ALA A 316 -14.48 -11.71 7.23
N LEU A 317 -15.75 -11.91 6.85
CA LEU A 317 -16.13 -12.21 5.47
C LEU A 317 -15.71 -11.10 4.51
N ALA A 318 -15.96 -9.83 4.85
CA ALA A 318 -15.57 -8.71 3.99
C ALA A 318 -14.04 -8.57 3.87
N ALA A 319 -13.29 -8.75 4.96
CA ALA A 319 -11.83 -8.65 4.97
C ALA A 319 -11.14 -9.80 4.21
N LEU A 320 -11.74 -10.98 4.20
CA LEU A 320 -11.20 -12.17 3.56
C LEU A 320 -11.76 -12.43 2.16
N MET A 321 -12.67 -11.60 1.66
CA MET A 321 -13.44 -11.86 0.44
C MET A 321 -12.55 -12.17 -0.76
N GLU A 322 -11.48 -11.39 -0.95
CA GLU A 322 -10.58 -11.53 -2.09
C GLU A 322 -9.36 -12.41 -1.82
N ILE A 323 -9.01 -12.64 -0.54
CA ILE A 323 -7.76 -13.32 -0.14
C ILE A 323 -7.55 -14.69 -0.81
N PRO A 324 -8.55 -15.59 -0.91
CA PRO A 324 -8.35 -16.88 -1.59
C PRO A 324 -7.97 -16.71 -3.07
N ILE A 325 -8.59 -15.74 -3.76
CA ILE A 325 -8.39 -15.51 -5.18
C ILE A 325 -7.06 -14.79 -5.41
N GLN A 326 -6.71 -13.86 -4.54
CA GLN A 326 -5.42 -13.15 -4.50
C GLN A 326 -4.25 -14.12 -4.29
N TYR A 327 -4.36 -15.02 -3.31
CA TYR A 327 -3.36 -16.07 -3.09
C TYR A 327 -3.16 -16.94 -4.34
N LYS A 328 -4.27 -17.39 -4.93
CA LYS A 328 -4.22 -18.18 -6.17
C LYS A 328 -3.58 -17.39 -7.32
N ALA A 329 -3.84 -16.09 -7.44
CA ALA A 329 -3.20 -15.24 -8.43
C ALA A 329 -1.69 -15.18 -8.21
N ALA A 330 -1.22 -15.02 -6.98
CA ALA A 330 0.21 -15.01 -6.64
C ALA A 330 0.90 -16.35 -7.00
N VAL A 331 0.25 -17.48 -6.70
CA VAL A 331 0.73 -18.82 -7.08
C VAL A 331 0.80 -18.97 -8.61
N GLU A 332 -0.28 -18.66 -9.32
CA GLU A 332 -0.32 -18.83 -10.78
C GLU A 332 0.71 -17.89 -11.46
N LEU A 333 0.85 -16.65 -10.98
CA LEU A 333 1.79 -15.65 -11.55
C LEU A 333 3.26 -15.99 -11.30
N GLY A 334 3.54 -16.99 -10.47
CA GLY A 334 4.89 -17.42 -10.11
C GLY A 334 5.65 -16.36 -9.33
N ILE A 335 4.95 -15.60 -8.47
CA ILE A 335 5.54 -14.57 -7.60
C ILE A 335 5.67 -15.04 -6.14
N MET A 336 5.24 -16.26 -5.84
CA MET A 336 5.57 -16.95 -4.59
C MET A 336 7.07 -17.31 -4.54
N GLY A 337 7.66 -17.24 -3.35
CA GLY A 337 9.06 -17.61 -3.08
C GLY A 337 9.34 -19.10 -2.96
#